data_AF-A0A419H3T0-F1
#
_entry.id   AF-A0A419H3T0-F1
#
_cell.length_a   1.000
_cell.length_b   1.000
_cell.length_c   1.000
_cell.angle_alpha   90.00
_cell.angle_beta   90.00
_cell.angle_gamma   90.00
#
_symmetry.space_group_name_H-M   'P 1'
#
loop_
_entity.id
_entity.type
_entity.pdbx_description
1 polymer ?
#
loop_
_entity_poly.entity_id
_entity_poly.type
_entity_poly.pdbx_seq_one_letter_code
_entity_poly.pdbx_strand_id
1 'polypeptide(L)'
;MNTEKFLRYLPERDAIFVLGAGASNPDGVPLQKEMLPMIMSGEVDEITNSEIGKIVIEFIRENFDLDEKNNLYPQLEAVFGFIDYFIQQDESLNAKYTNEKIRDIKEYLIKLLHFVVNIKTDQRSPYYHKFWEAITKHSINTSIITLNYDTLLEQAFDFIFQKKAGFIDYCIPLMNYEKHPQLTGYNFWVNPREPVTLSKQENPFTYKLIKTHGSLTWKYCNCCNQTLLTPWDRKIDLNRGKFLGYSYPGNEEYEYRCPIDGTEFQTLIMPPSYLKTLHHPIISQLLSEAARE
;
A
#
# COMPACT_ATOMS: atom_id res chain seq x y z
N MET A 1 29.46 4.06 23.35
CA MET A 1 28.40 4.81 24.07
C MET A 1 27.38 5.24 23.05
N ASN A 2 26.15 4.78 23.21
CA ASN A 2 25.03 5.20 22.37
C ASN A 2 24.43 6.48 22.95
N THR A 3 23.90 7.33 22.09
CA THR A 3 23.26 8.60 22.46
C THR A 3 21.90 8.69 21.77
N GLU A 4 20.90 9.18 22.49
CA GLU A 4 19.60 9.50 21.90
C GLU A 4 19.68 10.82 21.13
N LYS A 5 19.18 10.82 19.90
CA LYS A 5 19.16 12.02 19.04
C LYS A 5 17.79 12.18 18.39
N PHE A 6 17.28 13.42 18.41
CA PHE A 6 16.12 13.78 17.61
C PHE A 6 16.54 14.07 16.17
N LEU A 7 15.94 13.36 15.22
CA LEU A 7 16.12 13.63 13.80
C LEU A 7 15.17 14.76 13.42
N ARG A 8 15.69 15.98 13.25
CA ARG A 8 14.87 17.15 12.90
C ARG A 8 14.82 17.35 11.40
N TYR A 9 13.63 17.65 10.90
CA TYR A 9 13.49 18.23 9.58
C TYR A 9 14.01 19.66 9.57
N LEU A 10 14.66 20.04 8.47
CA LEU A 10 14.86 21.45 8.19
C LEU A 10 13.49 22.07 7.83
N PRO A 11 13.24 23.34 8.20
CA PRO A 11 11.93 23.98 8.00
C PRO A 11 11.49 24.04 6.53
N GLU A 12 12.44 24.22 5.61
CA GLU A 12 12.22 24.21 4.17
C GLU A 12 12.98 23.03 3.57
N ARG A 13 12.38 22.37 2.58
CA ARG A 13 13.03 21.30 1.81
C ARG A 13 13.84 21.88 0.67
N ASP A 14 14.98 21.25 0.39
CA ASP A 14 15.79 21.64 -0.76
C ASP A 14 15.12 21.18 -2.06
N ALA A 15 14.41 20.05 -2.02
CA ALA A 15 13.70 19.47 -3.15
C ALA A 15 12.48 18.64 -2.72
N ILE A 16 11.47 18.64 -3.59
CA ILE A 16 10.29 17.78 -3.48
C ILE A 16 10.15 17.01 -4.79
N PHE A 17 10.10 15.68 -4.70
CA PHE A 17 9.84 14.83 -5.87
C PHE A 17 8.42 14.30 -5.82
N VAL A 18 7.70 14.46 -6.93
CA VAL A 18 6.34 13.90 -7.10
C VAL A 18 6.39 12.80 -8.14
N LEU A 19 6.13 11.57 -7.70
CA LEU A 19 6.15 10.37 -8.53
C LEU A 19 4.71 9.95 -8.86
N GLY A 20 4.38 10.03 -10.15
CA GLY A 20 3.04 9.71 -10.65
C GLY A 20 2.70 8.22 -10.60
N ALA A 21 1.41 7.92 -10.72
CA ALA A 21 0.89 6.56 -10.81
C ALA A 21 1.38 5.93 -12.13
N GLY A 22 2.38 5.05 -12.05
CA GLY A 22 3.08 4.49 -13.20
C GLY A 22 4.58 4.81 -13.25
N ALA A 23 5.15 5.53 -12.27
CA ALA A 23 6.60 5.77 -12.23
C ALA A 23 7.41 4.45 -12.15
N SER A 24 6.79 3.38 -11.66
CA SER A 24 7.35 2.02 -11.58
C SER A 24 7.11 1.16 -12.83
N ASN A 25 6.46 1.69 -13.87
CA ASN A 25 6.20 0.93 -15.10
C ASN A 25 7.47 0.48 -15.86
N PRO A 26 8.57 1.26 -15.89
CA PRO A 26 9.84 0.79 -16.45
C PRO A 26 10.44 -0.41 -15.70
N ASP A 27 10.04 -0.64 -14.45
CA ASP A 27 10.37 -1.84 -13.67
C ASP A 27 9.36 -2.98 -13.93
N GLY A 28 8.38 -2.82 -14.80
CA GLY A 28 7.41 -3.85 -15.15
C GLY A 28 6.18 -3.92 -14.24
N VAL A 29 5.99 -2.93 -13.35
CA VAL A 29 4.73 -2.78 -12.60
C VAL A 29 3.62 -2.35 -13.58
N PRO A 30 2.46 -3.02 -13.58
CA PRO A 30 1.39 -2.72 -14.54
C PRO A 30 0.81 -1.33 -14.32
N LEU A 31 0.46 -0.67 -15.42
CA LEU A 31 -0.34 0.54 -15.40
C LEU A 31 -1.77 0.21 -14.99
N GLN A 32 -2.48 1.20 -14.45
CA GLN A 32 -3.87 1.03 -14.03
C GLN A 32 -4.78 0.45 -15.13
N LYS A 33 -4.62 0.92 -16.37
CA LYS A 33 -5.39 0.43 -17.53
C LYS A 33 -5.13 -1.04 -17.88
N GLU A 34 -4.03 -1.61 -17.39
CA GLU A 34 -3.61 -3.00 -17.65
C GLU A 34 -4.10 -3.94 -16.54
N MET A 35 -4.40 -3.41 -15.35
CA MET A 35 -4.77 -4.23 -14.18
C MET A 35 -6.08 -5.00 -14.36
N LEU A 36 -7.14 -4.35 -14.87
CA LEU A 36 -8.42 -5.04 -15.07
C LEU A 36 -8.34 -6.14 -16.15
N PRO A 37 -7.73 -5.89 -17.33
CA PRO A 37 -7.45 -6.96 -18.28
C PRO A 37 -6.71 -8.14 -17.65
N MET A 38 -5.68 -7.90 -16.82
CA MET A 38 -4.94 -8.99 -16.15
C MET A 38 -5.80 -9.79 -15.17
N ILE A 39 -6.77 -9.16 -14.50
CA ILE A 39 -7.72 -9.85 -13.60
C ILE A 39 -8.70 -10.70 -14.41
N MET A 40 -9.13 -10.21 -15.58
CA MET A 40 -10.23 -10.81 -16.36
C MET A 40 -9.78 -11.79 -17.45
N SER A 41 -8.55 -11.68 -17.95
CA SER A 41 -8.05 -12.43 -19.12
C SER A 41 -7.95 -13.94 -18.90
N GLY A 42 -7.94 -14.39 -17.64
CA GLY A 42 -7.73 -15.78 -17.27
C GLY A 42 -6.27 -16.22 -17.31
N GLU A 43 -5.33 -15.33 -17.66
CA GLU A 43 -3.89 -15.66 -17.78
C GLU A 43 -3.21 -15.87 -16.42
N VAL A 44 -3.77 -15.33 -15.34
CA VAL A 44 -3.25 -15.47 -13.98
C VAL A 44 -4.06 -16.55 -13.26
N ASP A 45 -3.54 -17.78 -13.29
CA ASP A 45 -4.21 -18.98 -12.76
C ASP A 45 -4.63 -18.81 -11.28
N GLU A 46 -3.82 -18.13 -10.47
CA GLU A 46 -4.13 -17.87 -9.06
C GLU A 46 -5.38 -17.01 -8.89
N ILE A 47 -5.63 -16.05 -9.77
CA ILE A 47 -6.84 -15.21 -9.74
C ILE A 47 -8.03 -16.04 -10.22
N THR A 48 -7.92 -16.65 -11.41
CA THR A 48 -9.01 -17.38 -12.07
C THR A 48 -9.56 -18.51 -11.21
N ASN A 49 -8.68 -19.22 -10.49
CA ASN A 49 -9.06 -20.36 -9.67
C ASN A 49 -9.45 -19.98 -8.24
N SER A 50 -9.17 -18.75 -7.80
CA SER A 50 -9.50 -18.29 -6.45
C SER A 50 -10.98 -17.98 -6.25
N GLU A 51 -11.43 -18.09 -4.99
CA GLU A 51 -12.80 -17.74 -4.60
C GLU A 51 -13.10 -16.25 -4.86
N ILE A 52 -12.25 -15.33 -4.38
CA ILE A 52 -12.51 -13.90 -4.55
C ILE A 52 -12.38 -13.47 -6.02
N GLY A 53 -11.48 -14.11 -6.79
CA GLY A 53 -11.34 -13.89 -8.21
C GLY A 53 -12.61 -14.24 -8.97
N LYS A 54 -13.18 -15.43 -8.72
CA LYS A 54 -14.45 -15.85 -9.33
C LYS A 54 -15.59 -14.88 -9.03
N ILE A 55 -15.73 -14.47 -7.76
CA ILE A 55 -16.79 -13.53 -7.33
C ILE A 55 -16.68 -12.19 -8.09
N VAL A 56 -15.46 -11.63 -8.18
CA VAL A 56 -15.23 -10.34 -8.85
C VAL A 56 -15.41 -10.46 -10.37
N ILE A 57 -14.87 -11.52 -10.99
CA ILE A 57 -15.00 -11.77 -12.42
C ILE A 57 -16.47 -11.95 -12.81
N GLU A 58 -17.24 -12.71 -12.02
CA GLU A 58 -18.67 -12.90 -12.21
C GLU A 58 -19.43 -11.57 -12.11
N PHE A 59 -19.17 -10.78 -11.07
CA PHE A 59 -19.78 -9.46 -10.90
C PHE A 59 -19.52 -8.55 -12.10
N ILE A 60 -18.28 -8.50 -12.60
CA ILE A 60 -17.93 -7.65 -13.73
C ILE A 60 -18.64 -8.14 -15.01
N ARG A 61 -18.64 -9.45 -15.28
CA ARG A 61 -19.30 -10.04 -16.45
C ARG A 61 -20.81 -9.84 -16.47
N GLU A 62 -21.46 -9.81 -15.30
CA GLU A 62 -22.91 -9.62 -15.22
C GLU A 62 -23.36 -8.16 -15.34
N ASN A 63 -22.47 -7.20 -15.07
CA ASN A 63 -22.84 -5.78 -14.94
C ASN A 63 -22.13 -4.85 -15.94
N PHE A 64 -21.16 -5.34 -16.70
CA PHE A 64 -20.42 -4.54 -17.68
C PHE A 64 -20.30 -5.27 -19.01
N ASP A 65 -20.35 -4.52 -20.11
CA ASP A 65 -20.06 -5.04 -21.43
C ASP A 65 -18.54 -5.19 -21.61
N LEU A 66 -18.12 -6.40 -22.00
CA LEU A 66 -16.72 -6.77 -22.20
C LEU A 66 -16.53 -7.26 -23.63
N ASP A 67 -15.45 -6.83 -24.27
CA ASP A 67 -14.97 -7.42 -25.52
C ASP A 67 -13.56 -7.99 -25.30
N GLU A 68 -13.53 -9.22 -24.78
CA GLU A 68 -12.29 -9.95 -24.51
C GLU A 68 -11.45 -10.15 -25.79
N LYS A 69 -12.08 -10.26 -26.97
CA LYS A 69 -11.38 -10.48 -28.25
C LYS A 69 -10.58 -9.25 -28.67
N ASN A 70 -11.14 -8.07 -28.47
CA ASN A 70 -10.48 -6.79 -28.79
C ASN A 70 -9.77 -6.17 -27.58
N ASN A 71 -9.69 -6.88 -26.45
CA ASN A 71 -9.10 -6.41 -25.20
C ASN A 71 -9.74 -5.09 -24.71
N LEU A 72 -11.06 -4.94 -24.91
CA LEU A 72 -11.80 -3.77 -24.45
C LEU A 72 -12.52 -4.11 -23.15
N TYR A 73 -11.99 -3.54 -22.07
CA TYR A 73 -12.52 -3.65 -20.72
C TYR A 73 -12.94 -2.26 -20.22
N PRO A 74 -13.92 -2.17 -19.31
CA PRO A 74 -14.25 -0.91 -18.66
C PRO A 74 -13.03 -0.35 -17.92
N GLN A 75 -12.94 0.97 -17.82
CA GLN A 75 -11.92 1.59 -16.98
C GLN A 75 -12.19 1.25 -15.50
N LEU A 76 -11.14 1.05 -14.71
CA LEU A 76 -11.29 0.75 -13.29
C LEU A 76 -12.10 1.83 -12.56
N GLU A 77 -11.97 3.11 -12.95
CA GLU A 77 -12.75 4.21 -12.42
C GLU A 77 -14.25 4.05 -12.62
N ALA A 78 -14.65 3.47 -13.75
CA ALA A 78 -16.06 3.19 -14.02
C ALA A 78 -16.56 2.04 -13.14
N VAL A 79 -15.76 0.97 -13.00
CA VAL A 79 -16.10 -0.18 -12.16
C VAL A 79 -16.22 0.23 -10.68
N PHE A 80 -15.21 0.91 -10.14
CA PHE A 80 -15.27 1.42 -8.77
C PHE A 80 -16.33 2.50 -8.59
N GLY A 81 -16.49 3.41 -9.55
CA GLY A 81 -17.54 4.44 -9.48
C GLY A 81 -18.94 3.84 -9.40
N PHE A 82 -19.20 2.77 -10.15
CA PHE A 82 -20.46 2.02 -10.09
C PHE A 82 -20.65 1.36 -8.73
N ILE A 83 -19.64 0.66 -8.21
CA ILE A 83 -19.67 0.05 -6.87
C ILE A 83 -19.87 1.10 -5.77
N ASP A 84 -19.12 2.19 -5.83
CA ASP A 84 -19.15 3.29 -4.85
C ASP A 84 -20.51 3.97 -4.81
N TYR A 85 -21.18 4.11 -5.96
CA TYR A 85 -22.53 4.67 -6.03
C TYR A 85 -23.51 3.89 -5.12
N PHE A 86 -23.60 2.57 -5.27
CA PHE A 86 -24.50 1.75 -4.44
C PHE A 86 -24.11 1.78 -2.97
N ILE A 87 -22.81 1.76 -2.67
CA ILE A 87 -22.30 1.86 -1.30
C ILE A 87 -22.69 3.19 -0.65
N GLN A 88 -22.60 4.30 -1.39
CA GLN A 88 -22.89 5.64 -0.89
C GLN A 88 -24.39 5.89 -0.69
N GLN A 89 -25.23 5.35 -1.58
CA GLN A 89 -26.69 5.46 -1.44
C GLN A 89 -27.27 4.47 -0.44
N ASP A 90 -26.45 3.57 0.11
CA ASP A 90 -26.88 2.45 0.96
C ASP A 90 -27.92 1.54 0.26
N GLU A 91 -27.80 1.42 -1.05
CA GLU A 91 -28.70 0.65 -1.91
C GLU A 91 -28.10 -0.71 -2.27
N SER A 92 -28.98 -1.67 -2.51
CA SER A 92 -28.62 -2.95 -3.14
C SER A 92 -28.84 -2.84 -4.64
N LEU A 93 -27.94 -3.41 -5.44
CA LEU A 93 -28.10 -3.42 -6.90
C LEU A 93 -29.25 -4.35 -7.32
N ASN A 94 -29.34 -5.52 -6.69
CA ASN A 94 -30.44 -6.47 -6.84
C ASN A 94 -30.41 -7.50 -5.69
N ALA A 95 -31.28 -8.52 -5.75
CA ALA A 95 -31.36 -9.56 -4.72
C ALA A 95 -30.07 -10.40 -4.56
N LYS A 96 -29.25 -10.53 -5.61
CA LYS A 96 -27.96 -11.23 -5.59
C LYS A 96 -26.84 -10.33 -5.05
N TYR A 97 -26.83 -9.07 -5.46
CA TYR A 97 -25.84 -8.07 -5.09
C TYR A 97 -26.41 -7.09 -4.07
N THR A 98 -26.49 -7.54 -2.82
CA THR A 98 -26.86 -6.70 -1.67
C THR A 98 -25.78 -5.66 -1.39
N ASN A 99 -26.12 -4.60 -0.65
CA ASN A 99 -25.14 -3.56 -0.26
C ASN A 99 -23.91 -4.16 0.44
N GLU A 100 -24.12 -5.11 1.37
CA GLU A 100 -23.05 -5.87 2.04
C GLU A 100 -22.17 -6.61 1.03
N LYS A 101 -22.77 -7.34 0.10
CA LYS A 101 -22.03 -8.08 -0.92
C LYS A 101 -21.24 -7.16 -1.85
N ILE A 102 -21.76 -5.97 -2.17
CA ILE A 102 -21.07 -4.95 -2.97
C ILE A 102 -19.84 -4.41 -2.23
N ARG A 103 -19.92 -4.23 -0.90
CA ARG A 103 -18.75 -3.85 -0.07
C ARG A 103 -17.69 -4.93 -0.08
N ASP A 104 -18.08 -6.21 0.01
CA ASP A 104 -17.14 -7.33 -0.12
C ASP A 104 -16.48 -7.37 -1.50
N ILE A 105 -17.26 -7.23 -2.57
CA ILE A 105 -16.74 -7.18 -3.95
C ILE A 105 -15.75 -6.02 -4.12
N LYS A 106 -16.02 -4.87 -3.52
CA LYS A 106 -15.08 -3.73 -3.50
C LYS A 106 -13.74 -4.13 -2.88
N GLU A 107 -13.76 -4.70 -1.68
CA GLU A 107 -12.54 -5.12 -0.98
C GLU A 107 -11.81 -6.23 -1.76
N TYR A 108 -12.54 -7.18 -2.34
CA TYR A 108 -11.97 -8.24 -3.18
C TYR A 108 -11.31 -7.68 -4.43
N LEU A 109 -11.94 -6.73 -5.12
CA LEU A 109 -11.33 -6.08 -6.27
C LEU A 109 -10.05 -5.33 -5.86
N ILE A 110 -10.05 -4.62 -4.73
CA ILE A 110 -8.84 -3.96 -4.20
C ILE A 110 -7.74 -4.99 -3.90
N LYS A 111 -8.07 -6.13 -3.29
CA LYS A 111 -7.13 -7.23 -3.02
C LYS A 111 -6.58 -7.87 -4.29
N LEU A 112 -7.38 -7.99 -5.36
CA LEU A 112 -6.92 -8.45 -6.66
C LEU A 112 -5.96 -7.44 -7.31
N LEU A 113 -6.25 -6.14 -7.22
CA LEU A 113 -5.30 -5.11 -7.68
C LEU A 113 -3.99 -5.16 -6.89
N HIS A 114 -4.08 -5.29 -5.57
CA HIS A 114 -2.91 -5.49 -4.71
C HIS A 114 -2.09 -6.69 -5.19
N PHE A 115 -2.74 -7.83 -5.43
CA PHE A 115 -2.08 -9.04 -5.92
C PHE A 115 -1.38 -8.81 -7.26
N VAL A 116 -2.08 -8.25 -8.24
CA VAL A 116 -1.54 -7.95 -9.59
C VAL A 116 -0.31 -7.05 -9.52
N VAL A 117 -0.36 -5.98 -8.71
CA VAL A 117 0.81 -5.11 -8.50
C VAL A 117 1.92 -5.90 -7.82
N ASN A 118 1.61 -6.71 -6.80
CA ASN A 118 2.60 -7.42 -6.02
C ASN A 118 3.44 -8.41 -6.84
N ILE A 119 2.84 -9.08 -7.85
CA ILE A 119 3.53 -10.05 -8.76
C ILE A 119 4.84 -9.48 -9.33
N LYS A 120 4.90 -8.17 -9.60
CA LYS A 120 6.04 -7.51 -10.25
C LYS A 120 6.92 -6.71 -9.29
N THR A 121 6.74 -6.88 -7.98
CA THR A 121 7.42 -6.05 -6.95
C THR A 121 8.39 -6.81 -6.06
N ASP A 122 8.74 -8.05 -6.43
CA ASP A 122 9.78 -8.85 -5.74
C ASP A 122 11.18 -8.65 -6.34
N GLN A 123 11.33 -7.67 -7.24
CA GLN A 123 12.57 -7.36 -7.92
C GLN A 123 13.16 -6.04 -7.44
N ARG A 124 14.48 -5.89 -7.57
CA ARG A 124 15.15 -4.63 -7.28
C ARG A 124 15.03 -3.67 -8.46
N SER A 125 14.56 -2.46 -8.22
CA SER A 125 14.51 -1.40 -9.24
C SER A 125 15.88 -0.73 -9.40
N PRO A 126 16.56 -0.85 -10.57
CA PRO A 126 17.78 -0.10 -10.83
C PRO A 126 17.51 1.41 -10.95
N TYR A 127 16.30 1.82 -11.33
CA TYR A 127 15.93 3.22 -11.48
C TYR A 127 15.78 3.90 -10.11
N TYR A 128 15.02 3.31 -9.19
CA TYR A 128 14.90 3.84 -7.84
C TYR A 128 16.21 3.75 -7.05
N HIS A 129 17.05 2.75 -7.33
CA HIS A 129 18.39 2.71 -6.75
C HIS A 129 19.22 3.94 -7.14
N LYS A 130 19.30 4.25 -8.45
CA LYS A 130 19.97 5.46 -8.96
C LYS A 130 19.34 6.74 -8.43
N PHE A 131 18.03 6.77 -8.27
CA PHE A 131 17.31 7.90 -7.68
C PHE A 131 17.76 8.15 -6.24
N TRP A 132 17.84 7.11 -5.40
CA TRP A 132 18.33 7.22 -4.03
C TRP A 132 19.81 7.58 -3.95
N GLU A 133 20.66 7.07 -4.85
CA GLU A 133 22.07 7.49 -4.96
C GLU A 133 22.18 8.99 -5.29
N ALA A 134 21.35 9.49 -6.21
CA ALA A 134 21.33 10.90 -6.57
C ALA A 134 20.88 11.77 -5.39
N ILE A 135 19.79 11.41 -4.71
CA ILE A 135 19.29 12.15 -3.53
C ILE A 135 20.37 12.21 -2.45
N THR A 136 20.94 11.06 -2.07
CA THR A 136 21.94 11.00 -0.99
C THR A 136 23.23 11.77 -1.32
N LYS A 137 23.58 11.92 -2.60
CA LYS A 137 24.73 12.68 -3.06
C LYS A 137 24.47 14.19 -3.13
N HIS A 138 23.25 14.61 -3.50
CA HIS A 138 22.96 15.99 -3.85
C HIS A 138 22.15 16.74 -2.78
N SER A 139 21.11 16.15 -2.22
CA SER A 139 20.37 16.72 -1.10
C SER A 139 19.66 15.64 -0.28
N ILE A 140 20.12 15.50 0.96
CA ILE A 140 19.50 14.65 1.98
C ILE A 140 18.24 15.29 2.59
N ASN A 141 17.97 16.57 2.35
CA ASN A 141 16.81 17.30 2.84
C ASN A 141 15.68 17.32 1.80
N THR A 142 15.24 16.11 1.44
CA THR A 142 14.28 15.88 0.35
C THR A 142 13.01 15.22 0.87
N SER A 143 11.88 15.64 0.33
CA SER A 143 10.58 14.96 0.50
C SER A 143 10.16 14.28 -0.80
N ILE A 144 9.52 13.12 -0.68
CA ILE A 144 9.03 12.35 -1.82
C ILE A 144 7.53 12.11 -1.62
N ILE A 145 6.75 12.51 -2.60
CA ILE A 145 5.31 12.23 -2.69
C ILE A 145 5.15 11.19 -3.82
N THR A 146 4.52 10.06 -3.53
CA THR A 146 4.28 9.02 -4.53
C THR A 146 2.80 8.66 -4.59
N LEU A 147 2.32 8.48 -5.82
CA LEU A 147 0.97 8.02 -6.12
C LEU A 147 0.92 6.50 -6.40
N ASN A 148 2.07 5.82 -6.35
CA ASN A 148 2.17 4.39 -6.55
C ASN A 148 1.83 3.60 -5.29
N TYR A 149 1.11 2.48 -5.46
CA TYR A 149 0.83 1.52 -4.38
C TYR A 149 2.03 0.62 -4.08
N ASP A 150 2.86 0.35 -5.10
CA ASP A 150 3.99 -0.58 -5.03
C ASP A 150 5.07 -0.15 -4.04
N THR A 151 6.03 -1.04 -3.79
CA THR A 151 7.07 -0.87 -2.77
C THR A 151 8.48 -0.73 -3.33
N LEU A 152 8.64 -0.58 -4.65
CA LEU A 152 9.96 -0.64 -5.28
C LEU A 152 10.84 0.53 -4.85
N LEU A 153 10.24 1.70 -4.61
CA LEU A 153 10.94 2.87 -4.09
C LEU A 153 11.51 2.59 -2.69
N GLU A 154 10.72 2.00 -1.81
CA GLU A 154 11.14 1.67 -0.44
C GLU A 154 12.17 0.54 -0.41
N GLN A 155 11.99 -0.50 -1.24
CA GLN A 155 12.95 -1.59 -1.35
C GLN A 155 14.32 -1.09 -1.84
N ALA A 156 14.34 -0.13 -2.77
CA ALA A 156 15.57 0.46 -3.26
C ALA A 156 16.32 1.30 -2.20
N PHE A 157 15.67 1.64 -1.07
CA PHE A 157 16.28 2.36 0.06
C PHE A 157 17.17 1.47 0.96
N ASP A 158 17.12 0.14 0.80
CA ASP A 158 17.79 -0.84 1.67
C ASP A 158 19.27 -0.52 1.96
N PHE A 159 20.04 -0.11 0.95
CA PHE A 159 21.47 0.21 1.12
C PHE A 159 21.74 1.44 2.01
N ILE A 160 20.80 2.39 2.08
CA ILE A 160 20.87 3.57 2.95
C ILE A 160 20.56 3.16 4.39
N PHE A 161 19.52 2.33 4.55
CA PHE A 161 19.10 1.81 5.84
C PHE A 161 20.18 0.92 6.48
N GLN A 162 20.78 -0.01 5.73
CA GLN A 162 21.85 -0.90 6.20
C GLN A 162 23.09 -0.13 6.68
N LYS A 163 23.43 0.97 6.00
CA LYS A 163 24.52 1.87 6.41
C LYS A 163 24.14 2.78 7.58
N LYS A 164 22.90 2.71 8.08
CA LYS A 164 22.31 3.63 9.05
C LYS A 164 22.52 5.09 8.68
N ALA A 165 22.44 5.38 7.38
CA ALA A 165 22.65 6.71 6.83
C ALA A 165 21.33 7.51 6.73
N GLY A 166 20.18 6.84 6.84
CA GLY A 166 18.90 7.51 6.93
C GLY A 166 17.71 6.61 7.25
N PHE A 167 16.58 7.25 7.52
CA PHE A 167 15.30 6.64 7.86
C PHE A 167 14.17 7.19 7.00
N ILE A 168 13.13 6.38 6.80
CA ILE A 168 11.89 6.78 6.11
C ILE A 168 10.84 7.16 7.15
N ASP A 169 10.28 8.35 7.00
CA ASP A 169 9.05 8.78 7.66
C ASP A 169 7.87 8.68 6.68
N TYR A 170 6.99 7.69 6.89
CA TYR A 170 5.75 7.54 6.12
C TYR A 170 4.69 8.59 6.42
N CYS A 171 4.96 9.45 7.40
CA CYS A 171 4.12 10.58 7.79
C CYS A 171 2.75 10.23 8.39
N ILE A 172 2.59 9.00 8.87
CA ILE A 172 1.36 8.47 9.49
C ILE A 172 1.68 7.76 10.81
N PRO A 173 0.73 7.72 11.76
CA PRO A 173 0.87 6.87 12.94
C PRO A 173 0.79 5.40 12.52
N LEU A 174 1.81 4.62 12.86
CA LEU A 174 1.86 3.18 12.61
C LEU A 174 1.75 2.42 13.93
N MET A 175 1.05 1.29 13.90
CA MET A 175 0.97 0.34 15.04
C MET A 175 2.36 -0.11 15.49
N ASN A 176 3.33 -0.16 14.56
CA ASN A 176 4.72 -0.54 14.83
C ASN A 176 5.42 0.39 15.84
N TYR A 177 4.90 1.60 16.07
CA TYR A 177 5.45 2.56 17.02
C TYR A 177 4.90 2.38 18.45
N GLU A 178 3.76 1.72 18.58
CA GLU A 178 3.05 1.59 19.85
C GLU A 178 3.70 0.56 20.76
N LYS A 179 3.90 0.89 22.04
CA LYS A 179 4.61 0.04 23.01
C LYS A 179 3.69 -0.97 23.72
N HIS A 180 2.59 -1.35 23.09
CA HIS A 180 1.65 -2.28 23.69
C HIS A 180 2.24 -3.71 23.71
N PRO A 181 2.09 -4.51 24.79
CA PRO A 181 2.67 -5.86 24.85
C PRO A 181 2.31 -6.77 23.67
N GLN A 182 1.09 -6.66 23.15
CA GLN A 182 0.60 -7.41 21.98
C GLN A 182 1.30 -7.01 20.67
N LEU A 183 1.93 -5.84 20.64
CA LEU A 183 2.59 -5.30 19.46
C LEU A 183 4.09 -5.56 19.41
N THR A 184 4.66 -6.15 20.47
CA THR A 184 6.10 -6.39 20.62
C THR A 184 6.73 -7.05 19.38
N GLY A 185 6.03 -7.98 18.72
CA GLY A 185 6.50 -8.65 17.49
C GLY A 185 6.54 -7.76 16.24
N TYR A 186 5.89 -6.59 16.28
CA TYR A 186 5.77 -5.63 15.19
C TYR A 186 6.60 -4.35 15.42
N ASN A 187 7.18 -4.17 16.61
CA ASN A 187 8.02 -3.02 16.97
C ASN A 187 9.44 -3.09 16.36
N PHE A 188 9.55 -3.51 15.09
CA PHE A 188 10.82 -3.57 14.36
C PHE A 188 11.10 -2.30 13.56
N TRP A 189 10.10 -1.45 13.34
CA TRP A 189 10.25 -0.23 12.55
C TRP A 189 10.59 0.97 13.44
N VAL A 190 11.64 1.70 13.09
CA VAL A 190 12.07 2.89 13.84
C VAL A 190 11.11 4.05 13.56
N ASN A 191 10.65 4.74 14.62
CA ASN A 191 9.93 6.00 14.49
C ASN A 191 10.93 7.16 14.37
N PRO A 192 11.15 7.75 13.19
CA PRO A 192 12.12 8.83 13.04
C PRO A 192 11.64 10.16 13.64
N ARG A 193 10.38 10.23 14.11
CA ARG A 193 9.79 11.41 14.79
C ARG A 193 10.07 11.42 16.31
N GLU A 194 10.60 10.32 16.85
CA GLU A 194 11.01 10.17 18.24
C GLU A 194 12.55 10.14 18.36
N PRO A 195 13.10 10.24 19.60
CA PRO A 195 14.53 10.05 19.81
C PRO A 195 14.99 8.67 19.31
N VAL A 196 15.99 8.67 18.44
CA VAL A 196 16.60 7.44 17.93
C VAL A 196 17.92 7.19 18.67
N THR A 197 18.15 5.96 19.10
CA THR A 197 19.41 5.54 19.71
C THR A 197 20.46 5.31 18.63
N LEU A 198 21.51 6.13 18.63
CA LEU A 198 22.58 6.09 17.62
C LEU A 198 23.95 5.92 18.25
N SER A 199 24.88 5.35 17.51
CA SER A 199 26.30 5.38 17.87
C SER A 199 26.89 6.78 17.59
N LYS A 200 27.96 7.17 18.30
CA LYS A 200 28.58 8.51 18.16
C LYS A 200 29.04 8.87 16.74
N GLN A 201 29.23 7.89 15.88
CA GLN A 201 29.70 8.07 14.50
C GLN A 201 28.56 8.15 13.48
N GLU A 202 27.34 7.80 13.89
CA GLU A 202 26.15 7.82 13.04
C GLU A 202 25.54 9.22 13.03
N ASN A 203 25.27 9.74 11.83
CA ASN A 203 24.54 10.99 11.64
C ASN A 203 23.48 10.83 10.53
N PRO A 204 22.41 10.07 10.80
CA PRO A 204 21.40 9.75 9.80
C PRO A 204 20.48 10.94 9.50
N PHE A 205 19.89 10.90 8.31
CA PHE A 205 18.87 11.84 7.86
C PHE A 205 17.50 11.17 7.75
N THR A 206 16.44 11.97 7.85
CA THR A 206 15.07 11.46 7.67
C THR A 206 14.49 11.96 6.36
N TYR A 207 14.01 11.03 5.54
CA TYR A 207 13.30 11.30 4.30
C TYR A 207 11.80 11.15 4.53
N LYS A 208 11.02 12.15 4.16
CA LYS A 208 9.56 12.00 4.12
C LYS A 208 9.18 11.23 2.86
N LEU A 209 8.42 10.16 3.04
CA LEU A 209 7.83 9.39 1.96
C LEU A 209 6.31 9.35 2.13
N ILE A 210 5.63 10.20 1.37
CA ILE A 210 4.19 10.41 1.50
C ILE A 210 3.48 9.63 0.38
N LYS A 211 2.81 8.53 0.72
CA LYS A 211 2.04 7.71 -0.24
C LYS A 211 0.56 8.06 -0.18
N THR A 212 0.14 9.11 -0.88
CA THR A 212 -1.23 9.66 -0.78
C THR A 212 -2.32 8.70 -1.27
N HIS A 213 -1.94 7.66 -1.99
CA HIS A 213 -2.85 6.65 -2.52
C HIS A 213 -2.83 5.33 -1.72
N GLY A 214 -2.04 5.25 -0.65
CA GLY A 214 -1.89 4.01 0.13
C GLY A 214 -0.68 3.16 -0.30
N SER A 215 -0.61 1.93 0.20
CA SER A 215 0.55 1.05 0.01
C SER A 215 0.19 -0.43 0.11
N LEU A 216 0.88 -1.29 -0.66
CA LEU A 216 0.81 -2.76 -0.50
C LEU A 216 1.28 -3.25 0.87
N THR A 217 2.03 -2.44 1.62
CA THR A 217 2.59 -2.80 2.94
C THR A 217 1.77 -2.27 4.10
N TRP A 218 0.64 -1.61 3.84
CA TRP A 218 -0.20 -0.99 4.86
C TRP A 218 -1.49 -1.78 5.05
N LYS A 219 -1.63 -2.36 6.24
CA LYS A 219 -2.81 -3.11 6.67
C LYS A 219 -3.62 -2.26 7.64
N TYR A 220 -4.85 -1.91 7.29
CA TYR A 220 -5.67 -0.98 8.08
C TYR A 220 -6.75 -1.70 8.88
N CYS A 221 -6.84 -1.44 10.17
CA CYS A 221 -7.92 -1.95 11.02
C CYS A 221 -9.02 -0.91 11.10
N ASN A 222 -10.23 -1.26 10.66
CA ASN A 222 -11.40 -0.39 10.72
C ASN A 222 -12.08 -0.34 12.10
N CYS A 223 -11.61 -1.13 13.08
CA CYS A 223 -12.09 -1.09 14.46
C CYS A 223 -11.29 -0.07 15.30
N CYS A 224 -9.97 -0.24 15.38
CA CYS A 224 -9.10 0.66 16.13
C CYS A 224 -8.58 1.86 15.31
N ASN A 225 -8.86 1.91 14.00
CA ASN A 225 -8.43 2.94 13.06
C ASN A 225 -6.89 3.11 12.97
N GLN A 226 -6.14 2.04 13.20
CA GLN A 226 -4.68 2.04 13.09
C GLN A 226 -4.18 1.29 11.86
N THR A 227 -2.98 1.67 11.40
CA THR A 227 -2.30 1.04 10.26
C THR A 227 -1.08 0.26 10.73
N LEU A 228 -1.03 -1.02 10.41
CA LEU A 228 0.13 -1.87 10.59
C LEU A 228 1.00 -1.83 9.32
N LEU A 229 2.28 -1.54 9.48
CA LEU A 229 3.28 -1.65 8.43
C LEU A 229 3.86 -3.08 8.42
N THR A 230 3.83 -3.71 7.25
CA THR A 230 4.36 -5.06 7.01
C THR A 230 5.24 -5.04 5.75
N PRO A 231 6.52 -4.65 5.85
CA PRO A 231 7.38 -4.43 4.68
C PRO A 231 7.62 -5.71 3.86
N TRP A 232 7.70 -6.85 4.54
CA TRP A 232 8.07 -8.13 3.93
C TRP A 232 6.87 -9.02 3.61
N ASP A 233 5.76 -8.84 4.33
CA ASP A 233 4.57 -9.68 4.19
C ASP A 233 3.46 -8.98 3.42
N ARG A 234 3.50 -9.11 2.09
CA ARG A 234 2.52 -8.51 1.15
C ARG A 234 1.56 -9.52 0.54
N LYS A 235 1.68 -10.81 0.90
CA LYS A 235 0.88 -11.87 0.29
C LYS A 235 -0.58 -11.84 0.76
N ILE A 236 -1.46 -12.25 -0.15
CA ILE A 236 -2.89 -12.41 0.08
C ILE A 236 -3.26 -13.84 -0.31
N ASP A 237 -3.98 -14.52 0.57
CA ASP A 237 -4.71 -15.74 0.21
C ASP A 237 -5.96 -15.34 -0.56
N LEU A 238 -5.95 -15.56 -1.88
CA LEU A 238 -7.08 -15.23 -2.73
C LEU A 238 -8.29 -16.17 -2.53
N ASN A 239 -8.13 -17.35 -1.94
CA ASN A 239 -9.25 -18.23 -1.64
C ASN A 239 -10.05 -17.78 -0.42
N ARG A 240 -9.37 -17.18 0.56
CA ARG A 240 -10.02 -16.66 1.78
C ARG A 240 -10.20 -15.15 1.77
N GLY A 241 -9.55 -14.47 0.82
CA GLY A 241 -9.44 -13.02 0.78
C GLY A 241 -8.72 -12.46 2.00
N LYS A 242 -7.73 -13.16 2.57
CA LYS A 242 -7.05 -12.76 3.81
C LYS A 242 -5.60 -12.38 3.55
N PHE A 243 -5.10 -11.43 4.33
CA PHE A 243 -3.67 -11.15 4.37
C PHE A 243 -2.93 -12.26 5.10
N LEU A 244 -1.79 -12.69 4.55
CA LEU A 244 -0.94 -13.72 5.13
C LEU A 244 0.37 -13.12 5.63
N GLY A 245 0.83 -13.64 6.77
CA GLY A 245 2.15 -13.37 7.34
C GLY A 245 2.92 -14.67 7.57
N TYR A 246 4.23 -14.54 7.75
CA TYR A 246 5.11 -15.67 8.00
C TYR A 246 5.86 -15.49 9.33
N SER A 247 5.94 -16.55 10.14
CA SER A 247 6.81 -16.55 11.31
C SER A 247 8.28 -16.62 10.86
N TYR A 248 9.19 -15.94 11.55
CA TYR A 248 10.63 -16.04 11.26
C TYR A 248 11.36 -16.58 12.49
N PRO A 249 12.26 -17.58 12.32
CA PRO A 249 12.72 -18.20 11.07
C PRO A 249 11.88 -19.38 10.55
N GLY A 250 10.79 -19.75 11.24
CA GLY A 250 10.02 -20.99 10.97
C GLY A 250 9.24 -21.01 9.66
N ASN A 251 9.01 -19.85 9.03
CA ASN A 251 8.18 -19.63 7.84
C ASN A 251 6.77 -20.22 7.97
N GLU A 252 6.23 -20.30 9.19
CA GLU A 252 4.86 -20.78 9.40
C GLU A 252 3.89 -19.68 8.97
N GLU A 253 2.95 -20.04 8.10
CA GLU A 253 1.95 -19.13 7.58
C GLU A 253 0.83 -18.88 8.61
N TYR A 254 0.45 -17.62 8.77
CA TYR A 254 -0.68 -17.23 9.62
C TYR A 254 -1.51 -16.10 8.99
N GLU A 255 -2.78 -15.99 9.39
CA GLU A 255 -3.64 -14.88 8.99
C GLU A 255 -3.29 -13.61 9.76
N TYR A 256 -3.09 -12.50 9.04
CA TYR A 256 -3.00 -11.20 9.69
C TYR A 256 -4.35 -10.75 10.21
N ARG A 257 -4.41 -10.58 11.54
CA ARG A 257 -5.50 -9.93 12.26
C ARG A 257 -4.94 -8.83 13.12
N CYS A 258 -5.77 -7.83 13.43
CA CYS A 258 -5.40 -6.77 14.35
C CYS A 258 -4.98 -7.39 15.69
N PRO A 259 -3.73 -7.19 16.15
CA PRO A 259 -3.25 -7.78 17.39
C PRO A 259 -3.90 -7.16 18.64
N ILE A 260 -4.61 -6.03 18.50
CA ILE A 260 -5.29 -5.33 19.59
C ILE A 260 -6.71 -5.88 19.80
N ASP A 261 -7.48 -6.04 18.72
CA ASP A 261 -8.92 -6.33 18.78
C ASP A 261 -9.36 -7.58 17.98
N GLY A 262 -8.46 -8.20 17.21
CA GLY A 262 -8.73 -9.40 16.42
C GLY A 262 -9.46 -9.16 15.08
N THR A 263 -9.78 -7.90 14.77
CA THR A 263 -10.45 -7.51 13.52
C THR A 263 -9.58 -7.84 12.32
N GLU A 264 -10.21 -8.23 11.23
CA GLU A 264 -9.51 -8.45 9.97
C GLU A 264 -9.02 -7.14 9.38
N PHE A 265 -7.79 -7.15 8.88
CA PHE A 265 -7.25 -5.99 8.19
C PHE A 265 -7.85 -5.81 6.80
N GLN A 266 -8.12 -4.55 6.47
CA GLN A 266 -8.47 -4.09 5.13
C GLN A 266 -7.24 -3.57 4.40
N THR A 267 -7.33 -3.56 3.08
CA THR A 267 -6.28 -3.01 2.22
C THR A 267 -6.30 -1.48 2.28
N LEU A 268 -5.20 -0.83 2.68
CA LEU A 268 -5.11 0.63 2.65
C LEU A 268 -4.63 1.10 1.28
N ILE A 269 -5.51 1.00 0.29
CA ILE A 269 -5.32 1.48 -1.07
C ILE A 269 -6.52 2.35 -1.43
N MET A 270 -6.27 3.57 -1.90
CA MET A 270 -7.31 4.42 -2.47
C MET A 270 -7.53 3.99 -3.93
N PRO A 271 -8.64 3.31 -4.26
CA PRO A 271 -8.86 2.83 -5.61
C PRO A 271 -9.06 4.00 -6.60
N PRO A 272 -8.80 3.78 -7.89
CA PRO A 272 -9.18 4.72 -8.93
C PRO A 272 -10.71 4.74 -9.05
N SER A 273 -11.34 5.80 -8.56
CA SER A 273 -12.79 6.03 -8.63
C SER A 273 -13.04 7.50 -8.95
N TYR A 274 -14.15 7.81 -9.61
CA TYR A 274 -14.61 9.19 -9.78
C TYR A 274 -15.22 9.76 -8.49
N LEU A 275 -15.65 8.89 -7.57
CA LEU A 275 -16.30 9.24 -6.31
C LEU A 275 -15.35 8.98 -5.13
N LYS A 276 -14.12 9.51 -5.18
CA LYS A 276 -13.12 9.26 -4.12
C LYS A 276 -13.60 9.81 -2.78
N THR A 277 -13.88 8.91 -1.85
CA THR A 277 -14.15 9.27 -0.47
C THR A 277 -12.85 9.66 0.23
N LEU A 278 -12.55 10.95 0.31
CA LEU A 278 -11.36 11.49 1.00
C LEU A 278 -11.49 11.50 2.52
N HIS A 279 -12.55 10.90 3.08
CA HIS A 279 -12.81 10.85 4.51
C HIS A 279 -11.96 9.82 5.26
N HIS A 280 -11.19 8.96 4.56
CA HIS A 280 -10.32 8.00 5.25
C HIS A 280 -9.26 8.75 6.06
N PRO A 281 -9.22 8.61 7.41
CA PRO A 281 -8.38 9.46 8.27
C PRO A 281 -6.90 9.47 7.87
N ILE A 282 -6.35 8.28 7.59
CA ILE A 282 -4.94 8.12 7.19
C ILE A 282 -4.64 8.80 5.85
N ILE A 283 -5.51 8.64 4.84
CA ILE A 283 -5.33 9.27 3.53
C ILE A 283 -5.48 10.79 3.64
N SER A 284 -6.46 11.28 4.39
CA SER A 284 -6.63 12.71 4.65
C SER A 284 -5.42 13.31 5.34
N GLN A 285 -4.81 12.59 6.30
CA GLN A 285 -3.57 13.03 6.95
C GLN A 285 -2.41 13.09 5.95
N LEU A 286 -2.24 12.07 5.11
CA LEU A 286 -1.20 12.05 4.07
C LEU A 286 -1.36 13.20 3.08
N LEU A 287 -2.58 13.51 2.66
CA LEU A 287 -2.86 14.66 1.80
C LEU A 287 -2.54 15.99 2.50
N SER A 288 -2.84 16.11 3.79
CA SER A 288 -2.48 17.28 4.60
C SER A 288 -0.97 17.43 4.79
N GLU A 289 -0.23 16.33 4.95
CA GLU A 289 1.23 16.33 5.00
C GLU A 289 1.81 16.71 3.63
N ALA A 290 1.27 16.15 2.53
CA ALA A 290 1.69 16.49 1.17
C ALA A 290 1.46 17.98 0.85
N ALA A 291 0.35 18.56 1.29
CA ALA A 291 0.03 19.97 1.06
C ALA A 291 0.89 20.95 1.88
N ARG A 292 1.65 20.47 2.87
CA ARG A 292 2.58 21.26 3.69
C ARG A 292 4.01 21.26 3.14
N GLU A 293 4.30 20.39 2.17
CA GLU A 293 5.54 20.42 1.39
C GLU A 293 5.41 21.42 0.24
#